data_AF-A0A817E3A8-F1
#
_entry.id   AF-A0A817E3A8-F1
#
_cell.length_a   1.000
_cell.length_b   1.000
_cell.length_c   1.000
_cell.angle_alpha   90.00
_cell.angle_beta   90.00
_cell.angle_gamma   90.00
#
_symmetry.space_group_name_H-M   'P 1'
#
loop_
_entity.id
_entity.type
_entity.pdbx_description
1 polymer ?
#
loop_
_entity_poly.entity_id
_entity_poly.type
_entity_poly.pdbx_seq_one_letter_code
_entity_poly.pdbx_strand_id
1 'polypeptide(L)'
;MLLVLLIIAFVYIPNNVHCLSCFKCMTTNFENDTCSDPFHPIENRLESECLASSNGRNGLFPARFCVKISGIIVDVDRNVNRSLLHKSLYLRTCIIDNIMDSTRSSDSTGNFRLKNFNQIKGVRMQGTITLCSHDGCNQAILLTVNSMNILFFLFVLLIYQLK
;
A
#
# COMPACT_ATOMS: atom_id res chain seq x y z
N MET A 1 2.47 8.44 45.70
CA MET A 1 2.71 9.73 45.00
C MET A 1 3.68 9.57 43.83
N LEU A 2 4.89 9.03 44.04
CA LEU A 2 5.88 8.78 42.97
C LEU A 2 5.37 7.84 41.85
N LEU A 3 4.69 6.75 42.22
CA LEU A 3 4.11 5.80 41.26
C LEU A 3 3.04 6.44 40.37
N VAL A 4 2.24 7.34 40.95
CA VAL A 4 1.18 8.08 40.23
C VAL A 4 1.79 9.07 39.24
N LEU A 5 2.88 9.74 39.63
CA LEU A 5 3.63 10.64 38.75
C LEU A 5 4.29 9.90 37.58
N LEU A 6 4.80 8.69 37.79
CA LEU A 6 5.38 7.85 36.72
C LEU A 6 4.30 7.36 35.74
N ILE A 7 3.11 7.00 36.23
CA ILE A 7 1.97 6.61 35.37
C ILE A 7 1.50 7.80 34.54
N ILE A 8 1.38 8.99 35.15
CA ILE A 8 1.03 10.21 34.43
C ILE A 8 2.10 10.53 33.38
N ALA A 9 3.39 10.46 33.73
CA ALA A 9 4.48 10.70 32.77
C ALA A 9 4.47 9.71 31.60
N PHE A 10 4.16 8.43 31.83
CA PHE A 10 4.04 7.41 30.78
C PHE A 10 2.84 7.65 29.86
N VAL A 11 1.72 8.12 30.41
CA VAL A 11 0.51 8.49 29.64
C VAL A 11 0.69 9.77 28.82
N TYR A 12 1.56 10.69 29.28
CA TYR A 12 1.86 11.97 28.62
C TYR A 12 3.06 11.93 27.66
N ILE A 13 3.64 10.75 27.37
CA ILE A 13 4.62 10.65 26.29
C ILE A 13 3.87 11.01 24.99
N PRO A 14 4.22 12.10 24.29
CA PRO A 14 3.59 12.42 23.04
C PRO A 14 3.81 11.24 22.10
N ASN A 15 2.73 10.60 21.66
CA ASN A 15 2.80 9.70 20.53
C ASN A 15 3.33 10.54 19.38
N ASN A 16 4.54 10.23 18.91
CA ASN A 16 5.08 10.83 17.71
C ASN A 16 4.05 10.61 16.59
N VAL A 17 3.47 11.71 16.10
CA VAL A 17 2.54 11.65 14.97
C VAL A 17 3.39 11.41 13.73
N HIS A 18 3.71 10.14 13.48
CA HIS A 18 4.42 9.75 12.27
C HIS A 18 3.47 9.85 11.09
N CYS A 19 3.93 10.53 10.04
CA CYS A 19 3.26 10.49 8.75
C CYS A 19 3.45 9.11 8.13
N LEU A 20 2.41 8.60 7.45
CA LEU A 20 2.42 7.28 6.84
C LEU A 20 3.58 7.11 5.86
N SER A 21 4.29 5.99 5.96
CA SER A 21 5.36 5.62 5.04
C SER A 21 4.86 4.61 4.01
N CYS A 22 5.04 4.86 2.71
CA CYS A 22 4.55 3.98 1.64
C CYS A 22 5.63 3.68 0.61
N PHE A 23 5.59 2.50 0.01
CA PHE A 23 6.39 2.21 -1.17
C PHE A 23 5.86 3.01 -2.36
N LYS A 24 6.77 3.63 -3.12
CA LYS A 24 6.43 4.39 -4.33
C LYS A 24 7.19 3.84 -5.53
N CYS A 25 6.45 3.39 -6.53
CA CYS A 25 7.01 2.89 -7.77
C CYS A 25 5.95 2.92 -8.87
N MET A 26 6.40 2.99 -10.13
CA MET A 26 5.50 2.92 -11.28
C MET A 26 6.25 2.31 -12.46
N THR A 27 5.67 1.31 -13.12
CA THR A 27 6.25 0.72 -14.33
C THR A 27 5.18 0.21 -15.29
N THR A 28 5.48 0.38 -16.57
CA THR A 28 4.76 -0.26 -17.68
C THR A 28 5.64 -1.24 -18.46
N ASN A 29 6.85 -1.53 -17.96
CA ASN A 29 7.82 -2.41 -18.59
C ASN A 29 8.06 -3.64 -17.72
N PHE A 30 7.97 -4.81 -18.34
CA PHE A 30 8.17 -6.10 -17.70
C PHE A 30 9.65 -6.49 -17.58
N GLU A 31 10.53 -5.98 -18.46
CA GLU A 31 11.93 -6.44 -18.55
C GLU A 31 12.78 -6.11 -17.32
N ASN A 32 12.47 -5.01 -16.62
CA ASN A 32 13.11 -4.60 -15.35
C ASN A 32 12.03 -4.21 -14.32
N ASP A 33 11.03 -5.06 -14.17
CA ASP A 33 9.91 -4.79 -13.28
C ASP A 33 10.24 -5.09 -11.82
N THR A 34 10.52 -4.05 -11.07
CA THR A 34 10.72 -4.10 -9.62
C THR A 34 9.42 -3.81 -8.86
N CYS A 35 8.40 -3.31 -9.56
CA CYS A 35 7.16 -2.78 -9.00
C CYS A 35 5.97 -3.74 -9.16
N SER A 36 6.07 -4.87 -9.84
CA SER A 36 5.04 -5.91 -9.75
C SER A 36 5.18 -6.72 -8.46
N ASP A 37 4.42 -7.80 -8.37
CA ASP A 37 4.66 -8.85 -7.38
C ASP A 37 5.37 -10.03 -8.07
N PRO A 38 6.32 -10.71 -7.41
CA PRO A 38 6.82 -10.47 -6.05
C PRO A 38 7.56 -9.13 -5.94
N PHE A 39 7.26 -8.38 -4.88
CA PHE A 39 7.80 -7.02 -4.71
C PHE A 39 9.24 -7.08 -4.22
N HIS A 40 10.12 -6.32 -4.86
CA HIS A 40 11.53 -6.21 -4.48
C HIS A 40 11.76 -4.91 -3.68
N PRO A 41 11.68 -4.94 -2.34
CA PRO A 41 11.75 -3.73 -1.51
C PRO A 41 13.15 -3.07 -1.51
N ILE A 42 14.20 -3.80 -1.88
CA ILE A 42 15.56 -3.25 -1.99
C ILE A 42 15.65 -2.23 -3.13
N GLU A 43 14.92 -2.51 -4.22
CA GLU A 43 14.97 -1.70 -5.44
C GLU A 43 13.92 -0.58 -5.45
N ASN A 44 13.00 -0.59 -4.47
CA ASN A 44 11.92 0.39 -4.37
C ASN A 44 11.96 1.13 -3.03
N ARG A 45 12.06 2.46 -3.12
CA ARG A 45 12.15 3.30 -1.93
C ARG A 45 10.85 3.31 -1.14
N LEU A 46 10.95 2.99 0.16
CA LEU A 46 9.95 3.37 1.15
C LEU A 46 10.07 4.89 1.38
N GLU A 47 9.05 5.65 1.01
CA GLU A 47 9.03 7.08 1.27
C GLU A 47 8.53 7.32 2.70
N SER A 48 9.46 7.70 3.58
CA SER A 48 9.15 8.18 4.93
C SER A 48 8.41 9.50 4.85
N GLU A 49 7.41 9.68 5.71
CA GLU A 49 6.58 10.89 5.76
C GLU A 49 5.91 11.20 4.42
N CYS A 50 5.24 10.20 3.85
CA CYS A 50 4.75 10.29 2.48
C CYS A 50 3.75 11.43 2.30
N LEU A 51 4.02 12.28 1.31
CA LEU A 51 3.17 13.42 0.98
C LEU A 51 2.44 13.18 -0.34
N ALA A 52 1.18 13.59 -0.39
CA ALA A 52 0.35 13.50 -1.59
C ALA A 52 -0.41 14.81 -1.86
N SER A 53 -0.89 14.96 -3.09
CA SER A 53 -1.83 16.04 -3.44
C SER A 53 -3.26 15.61 -3.11
N SER A 54 -4.10 16.55 -2.67
CA SER A 54 -5.53 16.33 -2.48
C SER A 54 -6.31 17.07 -3.57
N ASN A 55 -7.37 16.44 -4.06
CA ASN A 55 -8.17 17.01 -5.13
C ASN A 55 -8.78 18.36 -4.68
N GLY A 56 -8.62 19.41 -5.51
CA GLY A 56 -9.12 20.75 -5.21
C GLY A 56 -8.31 21.52 -4.15
N ARG A 57 -7.13 21.04 -3.74
CA ARG A 57 -6.24 21.75 -2.82
C ARG A 57 -4.84 21.92 -3.41
N ASN A 58 -4.27 23.11 -3.21
CA ASN A 58 -2.89 23.41 -3.62
C ASN A 58 -1.91 22.94 -2.55
N GLY A 59 -0.82 22.30 -2.98
CA GLY A 59 0.25 21.84 -2.10
C GLY A 59 0.21 20.32 -1.84
N LEU A 60 1.14 19.90 -0.99
CA LEU A 60 1.31 18.52 -0.57
C LEU A 60 0.91 18.39 0.90
N PHE A 61 0.21 17.30 1.24
CA PHE A 61 -0.25 17.05 2.60
C PHE A 61 0.13 15.65 3.04
N PRO A 62 0.23 15.41 4.36
CA PRO A 62 0.44 14.08 4.93
C PRO A 62 -0.56 13.08 4.37
N ALA A 63 -0.06 12.03 3.73
CA ALA A 63 -0.90 10.95 3.24
C ALA A 63 -1.49 10.12 4.38
N ARG A 64 -2.66 9.52 4.13
CA ARG A 64 -3.38 8.70 5.09
C ARG A 64 -3.50 7.24 4.67
N PHE A 65 -3.25 6.96 3.39
CA PHE A 65 -3.33 5.62 2.84
C PHE A 65 -2.19 5.34 1.87
N CYS A 66 -1.71 4.11 1.87
CA CYS A 66 -0.92 3.56 0.79
C CYS A 66 -1.86 2.86 -0.18
N VAL A 67 -1.62 3.05 -1.47
CA VAL A 67 -2.35 2.38 -2.56
C VAL A 67 -1.40 1.56 -3.41
N LYS A 68 -1.89 0.42 -3.86
CA LYS A 68 -1.29 -0.44 -4.88
C LYS A 68 -2.30 -0.63 -6.00
N ILE A 69 -1.87 -0.49 -7.23
CA ILE A 69 -2.66 -0.62 -8.44
C ILE A 69 -1.92 -1.55 -9.39
N SER A 70 -2.60 -2.58 -9.87
CA SER A 70 -2.08 -3.50 -10.89
C SER A 70 -3.15 -3.79 -11.92
N GLY A 71 -2.79 -3.82 -13.20
CA GLY A 71 -3.76 -4.10 -14.26
C GLY A 71 -3.22 -3.87 -15.65
N ILE A 72 -4.12 -3.92 -16.63
CA ILE A 72 -3.81 -3.72 -18.05
C ILE A 72 -4.47 -2.43 -18.52
N ILE A 73 -3.75 -1.63 -19.30
CA ILE A 73 -4.29 -0.44 -19.95
C ILE A 73 -5.18 -0.88 -21.11
N VAL A 74 -6.48 -0.62 -20.99
CA VAL A 74 -7.50 -1.01 -21.96
C VAL A 74 -7.90 0.13 -22.90
N ASP A 75 -7.70 1.37 -22.49
CA ASP A 75 -7.97 2.55 -23.30
C ASP A 75 -7.14 3.75 -22.83
N VAL A 76 -6.93 4.73 -23.71
CA VAL A 76 -6.19 5.96 -23.42
C VAL A 76 -6.91 7.18 -23.98
N ASP A 77 -6.78 8.32 -23.30
CA ASP A 77 -7.31 9.58 -23.78
C ASP A 77 -6.64 10.02 -25.09
N ARG A 78 -7.32 10.88 -25.86
CA ARG A 78 -6.91 11.26 -27.23
C ARG A 78 -5.49 11.83 -27.34
N ASN A 79 -5.00 12.46 -26.27
CA ASN A 79 -3.70 13.14 -26.24
C ASN A 79 -2.58 12.30 -25.62
N VAL A 80 -2.85 11.01 -25.35
CA VAL A 80 -1.91 10.09 -24.70
C VAL A 80 -1.33 9.13 -25.74
N ASN A 81 -0.07 8.73 -25.55
CA ASN A 81 0.59 7.80 -26.45
C ASN A 81 -0.14 6.43 -26.46
N ARG A 82 -0.69 6.05 -27.62
CA ARG A 82 -1.38 4.76 -27.82
C ARG A 82 -0.47 3.54 -27.70
N SER A 83 0.85 3.71 -27.71
CA SER A 83 1.80 2.61 -27.45
C SER A 83 1.68 2.01 -26.03
N LEU A 84 0.93 2.67 -25.14
CA LEU A 84 0.62 2.18 -23.80
C LEU A 84 -0.53 1.16 -23.77
N LEU A 85 -1.33 1.06 -24.84
CA LEU A 85 -2.44 0.10 -24.90
C LEU A 85 -1.93 -1.34 -24.73
N HIS A 86 -2.71 -2.14 -24.00
CA HIS A 86 -2.42 -3.53 -23.64
C HIS A 86 -1.15 -3.75 -22.82
N LYS A 87 -0.48 -2.69 -22.36
CA LYS A 87 0.62 -2.82 -21.40
C LYS A 87 0.07 -3.02 -19.99
N SER A 88 0.75 -3.89 -19.24
CA SER A 88 0.57 -3.96 -17.79
C SER A 88 1.07 -2.65 -17.16
N LEU A 89 0.36 -2.16 -16.16
CA LEU A 89 0.79 -1.05 -15.32
C LEU A 89 0.74 -1.51 -13.86
N TYR A 90 1.88 -1.37 -13.18
CA TYR A 90 1.99 -1.52 -11.73
C TYR A 90 2.34 -0.18 -11.12
N LEU A 91 1.61 0.20 -10.09
CA LEU A 91 1.73 1.49 -9.43
C LEU A 91 1.56 1.31 -7.92
N ARG A 92 2.52 1.82 -7.14
CA ARG A 92 2.41 2.01 -5.70
C ARG A 92 2.62 3.48 -5.37
N THR A 93 1.78 4.02 -4.50
CA THR A 93 1.90 5.41 -4.02
C THR A 93 1.20 5.60 -2.69
N CYS A 94 1.33 6.79 -2.11
CA CYS A 94 0.47 7.26 -1.03
C CYS A 94 -0.59 8.24 -1.54
N ILE A 95 -1.73 8.29 -0.84
CA ILE A 95 -2.87 9.17 -1.11
C ILE A 95 -3.49 9.67 0.21
N ILE A 96 -4.24 10.78 0.12
CA ILE A 96 -4.93 11.39 1.27
C ILE A 96 -6.34 10.86 1.42
N ASP A 97 -7.07 10.82 0.31
CA ASP A 97 -8.49 10.50 0.28
C ASP A 97 -8.70 9.00 0.15
N ASN A 98 -9.71 8.47 0.86
CA ASN A 98 -10.13 7.10 0.66
C ASN A 98 -10.86 6.99 -0.69
N ILE A 99 -10.26 6.26 -1.62
CA ILE A 99 -10.79 6.05 -2.98
C ILE A 99 -11.69 4.81 -3.09
N MET A 100 -11.82 4.04 -2.01
CA MET A 100 -12.70 2.88 -1.94
C MET A 100 -13.99 3.27 -1.24
N ASP A 101 -15.12 2.89 -1.83
CA ASP A 101 -16.42 3.09 -1.19
C ASP A 101 -16.46 2.25 0.10
N SER A 102 -17.03 2.84 1.13
CA SER A 102 -16.95 2.55 2.58
C SER A 102 -17.21 1.12 3.08
N THR A 103 -17.36 0.14 2.20
CA THR A 103 -17.30 -1.28 2.53
C THR A 103 -15.88 -1.69 2.92
N ARG A 104 -15.75 -2.54 3.94
CA ARG A 104 -14.50 -3.03 4.56
C ARG A 104 -13.51 -3.74 3.63
N SER A 105 -13.72 -3.69 2.33
CA SER A 105 -12.84 -4.20 1.29
C SER A 105 -11.63 -3.27 1.14
N SER A 106 -10.46 -3.77 1.55
CA SER A 106 -9.16 -3.14 1.30
C SER A 106 -8.71 -3.29 -0.15
N ASP A 107 -9.51 -3.94 -0.99
CA ASP A 107 -9.24 -4.24 -2.38
C ASP A 107 -10.50 -4.15 -3.24
N SER A 108 -10.32 -3.72 -4.48
CA SER A 108 -11.40 -3.63 -5.47
C SER A 108 -10.85 -3.96 -6.85
N THR A 109 -11.55 -4.83 -7.58
CA THR A 109 -11.19 -5.22 -8.95
C THR A 109 -12.25 -4.69 -9.90
N GLY A 110 -11.80 -4.07 -11.00
CA GLY A 110 -12.71 -3.53 -11.99
C GLY A 110 -12.03 -2.60 -12.99
N ASN A 111 -12.86 -1.78 -13.62
CA ASN A 111 -12.41 -0.79 -14.59
C ASN A 111 -12.32 0.59 -13.94
N PHE A 112 -11.18 1.23 -14.02
CA PHE A 112 -10.96 2.55 -13.44
C PHE A 112 -10.07 3.42 -14.34
N ARG A 113 -10.17 4.74 -14.13
CA ARG A 113 -9.43 5.73 -14.92
C ARG A 113 -8.41 6.44 -14.04
N LEU A 114 -7.14 6.39 -14.43
CA LEU A 114 -6.10 7.21 -13.83
C LEU A 114 -6.07 8.57 -14.51
N LYS A 115 -6.54 9.59 -13.80
CA LYS A 115 -6.60 10.97 -14.34
C LYS A 115 -5.24 11.64 -14.30
N ASN A 116 -4.57 11.64 -13.15
CA ASN A 116 -3.34 12.39 -12.97
C ASN A 116 -2.40 11.65 -12.01
N PHE A 117 -1.47 10.87 -12.56
CA PHE A 117 -0.44 10.22 -11.75
C PHE A 117 0.93 10.29 -12.42
N ASN A 118 1.80 11.15 -11.91
CA ASN A 118 3.16 11.37 -12.44
C ASN A 118 3.17 11.52 -13.98
N GLN A 119 3.87 10.59 -14.66
CA GLN A 119 4.08 10.59 -16.11
C GLN A 119 2.94 9.91 -16.89
N ILE A 120 2.06 9.16 -16.23
CA ILE A 120 0.96 8.43 -16.88
C ILE A 120 -0.36 9.11 -16.52
N LYS A 121 -0.95 9.78 -17.51
CA LYS A 121 -2.19 10.53 -17.36
C LYS A 121 -3.18 10.05 -18.40
N GLY A 122 -4.46 10.05 -18.03
CA GLY A 122 -5.54 9.77 -18.97
C GLY A 122 -5.58 8.34 -19.48
N VAL A 123 -5.21 7.35 -18.66
CA VAL A 123 -5.33 5.93 -19.02
C VAL A 123 -6.53 5.31 -18.32
N ARG A 124 -7.23 4.41 -19.02
CA ARG A 124 -8.26 3.53 -18.47
C ARG A 124 -7.66 2.14 -18.33
N MET A 125 -7.87 1.55 -17.18
CA MET A 125 -7.31 0.25 -16.84
C MET A 125 -8.39 -0.70 -16.36
N GLN A 126 -8.16 -1.97 -16.62
CA GLN A 126 -8.83 -3.08 -15.98
C GLN A 126 -7.84 -3.75 -15.02
N GLY A 127 -8.19 -3.86 -13.74
CA GLY A 127 -7.26 -4.39 -12.76
C GLY A 127 -7.76 -4.32 -11.33
N THR A 128 -6.83 -4.37 -10.39
CA THR A 128 -7.08 -4.34 -8.95
C THR A 128 -6.43 -3.12 -8.31
N ILE A 129 -7.16 -2.51 -7.39
CA ILE A 129 -6.70 -1.45 -6.50
C ILE A 129 -6.72 -2.04 -5.09
N THR A 130 -5.65 -1.86 -4.33
CA THR A 130 -5.56 -2.22 -2.91
C THR A 130 -5.19 -0.99 -2.09
N LEU A 131 -5.87 -0.78 -0.96
CA LEU A 131 -5.70 0.36 -0.06
C LEU A 131 -5.45 -0.13 1.36
N CYS A 132 -4.53 0.53 2.06
CA CYS A 132 -4.19 0.22 3.45
C CYS A 132 -3.64 1.47 4.17
N SER A 133 -3.64 1.47 5.51
CA SER A 133 -3.38 2.66 6.33
C SER A 133 -2.26 2.49 7.37
N HIS A 134 -1.30 1.61 7.13
CA HIS A 134 -0.17 1.36 8.03
C HIS A 134 1.15 1.39 7.24
N ASP A 135 2.26 1.68 7.90
CA ASP A 135 3.54 1.86 7.21
C ASP A 135 3.94 0.63 6.36
N GLY A 136 4.36 0.88 5.13
CA GLY A 136 4.84 -0.15 4.19
C GLY A 136 3.78 -1.18 3.76
N CYS A 137 2.50 -0.99 4.10
CA CYS A 137 1.46 -1.99 3.90
C CYS A 137 1.19 -2.33 2.42
N ASN A 138 1.61 -1.47 1.48
CA ASN A 138 1.49 -1.70 0.04
C ASN A 138 2.64 -2.55 -0.55
N GLN A 139 3.47 -3.18 0.28
CA GLN A 139 4.41 -4.22 -0.14
C GLN A 139 3.69 -5.47 -0.69
N ALA A 140 4.44 -6.40 -1.30
CA ALA A 140 3.89 -7.73 -1.57
C ALA A 140 3.57 -8.44 -0.25
N ILE A 141 2.42 -9.12 -0.21
CA ILE A 141 2.05 -9.96 0.93
C ILE A 141 2.99 -11.17 0.88
N LEU A 142 4.02 -11.19 1.74
CA LEU A 142 4.66 -12.44 2.10
C LEU A 142 3.63 -13.25 2.91
N LEU A 143 3.40 -14.49 2.51
CA LEU A 143 2.72 -15.48 3.36
C LEU A 143 3.59 -15.72 4.59
N THR A 144 3.39 -14.94 5.64
CA THR A 144 4.04 -15.16 6.93
C THR A 144 3.33 -16.33 7.60
N VAL A 145 3.97 -17.49 7.59
CA VAL A 145 3.55 -18.61 8.43
C VAL A 145 3.76 -18.19 9.88
N ASN A 146 2.66 -18.05 10.64
CA ASN A 146 2.75 -17.69 12.05
C ASN A 146 3.37 -18.85 12.84
N SER A 147 4.67 -18.75 13.10
CA SER A 147 5.46 -19.76 13.82
C SER A 147 4.89 -20.08 15.20
N MET A 148 4.17 -19.14 15.84
CA MET A 148 3.51 -19.37 17.13
C MET A 148 2.35 -20.37 17.03
N ASN A 149 1.62 -20.40 15.92
CA ASN A 149 0.55 -21.38 15.69
C ASN A 149 1.13 -22.79 15.47
N ILE A 150 2.29 -22.89 14.82
CA ILE A 150 3.00 -24.17 14.66
C ILE A 150 3.51 -24.66 16.01
N LEU A 151 4.12 -23.78 16.81
CA LEU A 151 4.63 -24.13 18.13
C LEU A 151 3.52 -24.61 19.07
N PHE A 152 2.35 -23.95 19.02
CA PHE A 152 1.16 -24.36 19.78
C PHE A 152 0.63 -25.73 19.35
N PHE A 153 0.55 -25.99 18.03
CA PHE A 153 0.14 -27.29 17.50
C PHE A 153 1.11 -28.41 17.92
N LEU A 154 2.41 -28.17 17.85
CA LEU A 154 3.43 -29.13 18.29
C LEU A 154 3.35 -29.40 19.79
N PHE A 155 3.10 -28.36 20.61
CA PHE A 155 2.93 -28.50 22.04
C PHE A 155 1.70 -29.35 22.41
N VAL A 156 0.56 -29.13 21.74
CA VAL A 156 -0.66 -29.92 21.94
C VAL A 156 -0.45 -31.39 21.54
N LEU A 157 0.24 -31.65 20.42
CA LEU A 157 0.57 -33.02 20.01
C LEU A 157 1.48 -33.72 21.03
N LEU A 158 2.43 -33.00 21.62
CA LEU A 158 3.36 -33.55 22.60
C LEU A 158 2.64 -33.90 23.92
N ILE A 159 1.69 -33.08 24.37
CA ILE A 159 0.82 -33.40 25.52
C ILE A 159 -0.04 -34.62 25.23
N TYR A 160 -0.55 -34.77 24.01
CA TYR A 160 -1.38 -35.91 23.64
C TYR A 160 -0.61 -37.25 23.64
N GLN A 161 0.69 -37.24 23.31
CA GLN A 161 1.56 -38.43 23.33
C GLN A 161 2.01 -38.84 24.74
N LEU A 162 1.89 -37.93 25.72
CA LEU A 162 2.25 -38.18 27.13
C LEU A 162 1.07 -38.71 27.96
N LYS A 163 -0.11 -38.83 27.34
CA LYS A 163 -1.28 -39.54 27.87
C LYS A 163 -1.39 -40.92 27.25
#